data_AF-A0A2P8DB77-F1
#
_entry.id   AF-A0A2P8DB77-F1
#
_cell.length_a   1.000
_cell.length_b   1.000
_cell.length_c   1.000
_cell.angle_alpha   90.00
_cell.angle_beta   90.00
_cell.angle_gamma   90.00
#
_symmetry.space_group_name_H-M   'P 1'
#
loop_
_entity.id
_entity.type
_entity.pdbx_description
1 polymer ?
#
loop_
_entity_poly.entity_id
_entity_poly.type
_entity_poly.pdbx_seq_one_letter_code
_entity_poly.pdbx_strand_id
1 'polypeptide(L)'
;MSVFATATKSYTYDQFLELLDNLLTEGRTTGTNQSEEYLHYAKLNLQRMRRWNKTYEIGKELQDKIKKQKPQDWWVITEGWCGDSAQNLPAIAKMAAAAAGKINLRIVLRDENPGIMDQYLTNGTSRSIPILVAFDREDRQLFKWGPRPEPAHALLLAWKQKANPEPFDEFEKQMHTWYTQDKGHTLEAEFSALLEN
;
A
#
# COMPACT_ATOMS: atom_id res chain seq x y z
N MET A 1 -13.53 17.94 7.27
CA MET A 1 -12.53 17.87 6.18
C MET A 1 -11.38 17.03 6.65
N SER A 2 -11.24 15.85 6.04
CA SER A 2 -10.13 14.93 6.26
C SER A 2 -8.78 15.65 6.10
N VAL A 3 -7.74 15.21 6.84
CA VAL A 3 -6.36 15.75 6.69
C VAL A 3 -5.85 15.60 5.26
N PHE A 4 -6.39 14.65 4.49
CA PHE A 4 -6.07 14.47 3.07
C PHE A 4 -6.55 15.62 2.17
N ALA A 5 -7.42 16.51 2.65
CA ALA A 5 -7.76 17.76 1.95
C ALA A 5 -6.56 18.72 1.82
N THR A 6 -5.51 18.55 2.64
CA THR A 6 -4.27 19.32 2.53
C THR A 6 -3.23 18.66 1.64
N ALA A 7 -3.56 17.54 0.97
CA ALA A 7 -2.62 16.86 0.10
C ALA A 7 -2.23 17.74 -1.09
N THR A 8 -0.93 17.88 -1.34
CA THR A 8 -0.42 18.69 -2.46
C THR A 8 -0.93 18.18 -3.80
N LYS A 9 -1.02 16.86 -3.94
CA LYS A 9 -1.55 16.16 -5.11
C LYS A 9 -2.03 14.77 -4.71
N SER A 10 -3.05 14.29 -5.42
CA SER A 10 -3.54 12.92 -5.30
C SER A 10 -3.67 12.26 -6.66
N TYR A 11 -3.51 10.94 -6.70
CA TYR A 11 -3.54 10.14 -7.91
C TYR A 11 -4.62 9.06 -7.80
N THR A 12 -5.28 8.72 -8.90
CA THR A 12 -5.91 7.39 -9.02
C THR A 12 -4.83 6.32 -9.09
N TYR A 13 -5.20 5.04 -8.95
CA TYR A 13 -4.23 3.94 -9.09
C TYR A 13 -3.53 3.94 -10.46
N ASP A 14 -4.28 4.13 -11.55
CA ASP A 14 -3.71 4.16 -12.90
C ASP A 14 -2.79 5.36 -13.11
N GLN A 15 -3.17 6.54 -12.60
CA GLN A 15 -2.32 7.73 -12.63
C GLN A 15 -1.04 7.55 -11.82
N PHE A 16 -1.10 6.80 -10.71
CA PHE A 16 0.09 6.46 -9.93
C PHE A 16 1.02 5.53 -10.71
N LEU A 17 0.49 4.50 -11.39
CA LEU A 17 1.31 3.64 -12.25
C LEU A 17 1.96 4.42 -13.42
N GLU A 18 1.18 5.30 -14.06
CA GLU A 18 1.69 6.17 -15.13
C GLU A 18 2.79 7.11 -14.62
N LEU A 19 2.62 7.68 -13.43
CA LEU A 19 3.67 8.47 -12.78
C LEU A 19 4.96 7.65 -12.60
N LEU A 20 4.85 6.42 -12.09
CA LEU A 20 6.02 5.56 -11.89
C LEU A 20 6.70 5.22 -13.23
N ASP A 21 5.94 4.89 -14.26
CA ASP A 21 6.47 4.66 -15.60
C ASP A 21 7.24 5.86 -16.13
N ASN A 22 6.64 7.04 -16.09
CA ASN A 22 7.25 8.27 -16.59
C ASN A 22 8.55 8.59 -15.84
N LEU A 23 8.53 8.56 -14.50
CA LEU A 23 9.74 8.80 -13.70
C LEU A 23 10.85 7.80 -14.02
N LEU A 24 10.52 6.51 -14.18
CA LEU A 24 11.52 5.49 -14.49
C LEU A 24 12.15 5.66 -15.89
N THR A 25 11.40 6.20 -16.87
CA THR A 25 11.98 6.56 -18.18
C THR A 25 12.97 7.72 -18.09
N GLU A 26 12.78 8.62 -17.13
CA GLU A 26 13.71 9.71 -16.81
C GLU A 26 14.88 9.27 -15.91
N GLY A 27 14.93 7.99 -15.49
CA GLY A 27 15.93 7.51 -14.54
C GLY A 27 15.71 8.01 -13.11
N ARG A 28 14.46 8.30 -12.74
CA ARG A 28 14.04 8.85 -11.44
C ARG A 28 13.02 7.95 -10.75
N THR A 29 12.78 8.20 -9.47
CA THR A 29 11.68 7.58 -8.70
C THR A 29 10.93 8.66 -7.90
N THR A 30 9.85 8.27 -7.22
CA THR A 30 9.12 9.17 -6.32
C THR A 30 9.90 9.42 -5.03
N GLY A 31 9.59 10.51 -4.34
CA GLY A 31 10.30 10.93 -3.14
C GLY A 31 11.59 11.70 -3.41
N THR A 32 12.21 12.18 -2.33
CA THR A 32 13.40 13.07 -2.45
C THR A 32 14.70 12.30 -2.68
N ASN A 33 14.74 11.02 -2.28
CA ASN A 33 15.90 10.17 -2.47
C ASN A 33 15.91 9.57 -3.89
N GLN A 34 16.93 9.93 -4.67
CA GLN A 34 17.12 9.48 -6.05
C GLN A 34 18.37 8.59 -6.20
N SER A 35 18.78 7.90 -5.13
CA SER A 35 19.92 6.98 -5.18
C SER A 35 19.70 5.83 -6.18
N GLU A 36 20.79 5.25 -6.68
CA GLU A 36 20.72 4.09 -7.58
C GLU A 36 19.96 2.91 -6.97
N GLU A 37 20.08 2.74 -5.66
CA GLU A 37 19.36 1.73 -4.88
C GLU A 37 17.84 1.98 -4.92
N TYR A 38 17.39 3.21 -4.65
CA TYR A 38 15.96 3.54 -4.68
C TYR A 38 15.38 3.42 -6.10
N LEU A 39 16.16 3.82 -7.10
CA LEU A 39 15.79 3.63 -8.50
C LEU A 39 15.72 2.14 -8.88
N HIS A 40 16.66 1.32 -8.40
CA HIS A 40 16.65 -0.13 -8.58
C HIS A 40 15.38 -0.75 -7.99
N TYR A 41 15.05 -0.40 -6.75
CA TYR A 41 13.84 -0.88 -6.10
C TYR A 41 12.57 -0.41 -6.79
N ALA A 42 12.50 0.85 -7.21
CA ALA A 42 11.35 1.38 -7.94
C ALA A 42 11.08 0.61 -9.24
N LYS A 43 12.14 0.28 -10.01
CA LYS A 43 12.03 -0.55 -11.22
C LYS A 43 11.47 -1.93 -10.91
N LEU A 44 12.03 -2.59 -9.88
CA LEU A 44 11.60 -3.92 -9.45
C LEU A 44 10.15 -3.91 -8.92
N ASN A 45 9.78 -2.88 -8.18
CA ASN A 45 8.46 -2.70 -7.60
C ASN A 45 7.39 -2.45 -8.65
N LEU A 46 7.65 -1.64 -9.68
CA LEU A 46 6.72 -1.48 -10.77
C LEU A 46 6.44 -2.81 -11.49
N GLN A 47 7.46 -3.65 -11.69
CA GLN A 47 7.28 -4.99 -12.24
C GLN A 47 6.43 -5.89 -11.31
N ARG A 48 6.66 -5.84 -10.00
CA ARG A 48 5.85 -6.56 -9.00
C ARG A 48 4.39 -6.11 -9.03
N MET A 49 4.13 -4.80 -9.08
CA MET A 49 2.77 -4.25 -9.19
C MET A 49 2.07 -4.74 -10.46
N ARG A 50 2.76 -4.69 -11.61
CA ARG A 50 2.23 -5.19 -12.88
C ARG A 50 1.93 -6.69 -12.86
N ARG A 51 2.76 -7.49 -12.16
CA ARG A 51 2.49 -8.91 -11.95
C ARG A 51 1.19 -9.09 -11.18
N TRP A 52 1.05 -8.45 -10.02
CA TRP A 52 -0.17 -8.56 -9.21
C TRP A 52 -1.42 -8.02 -9.91
N ASN A 53 -1.31 -6.94 -10.71
CA ASN A 53 -2.39 -6.48 -11.56
C ASN A 53 -2.92 -7.59 -12.48
N LYS A 54 -2.04 -8.47 -12.97
CA LYS A 54 -2.40 -9.59 -13.84
C LYS A 54 -2.84 -10.85 -13.09
N THR A 55 -2.28 -11.11 -11.91
CA THR A 55 -2.40 -12.43 -11.26
C THR A 55 -3.24 -12.46 -10.00
N TYR A 56 -3.41 -11.35 -9.29
CA TYR A 56 -4.26 -11.30 -8.10
C TYR A 56 -5.73 -11.27 -8.53
N GLU A 57 -6.57 -12.10 -7.94
CA GLU A 57 -8.02 -12.08 -8.13
C GLU A 57 -8.66 -12.00 -6.75
N ILE A 58 -9.64 -11.11 -6.60
CA ILE A 58 -10.34 -10.94 -5.33
C ILE A 58 -11.19 -12.16 -5.01
N GLY A 59 -11.07 -12.67 -3.78
CA GLY A 59 -11.93 -13.72 -3.25
C GLY A 59 -13.41 -13.32 -3.26
N LYS A 60 -14.28 -14.25 -3.65
CA LYS A 60 -15.73 -13.98 -3.79
C LYS A 60 -16.37 -13.45 -2.51
N GLU A 61 -15.97 -13.98 -1.35
CA GLU A 61 -16.50 -13.55 -0.05
C GLU A 61 -16.21 -12.08 0.24
N LEU A 62 -14.94 -11.66 0.11
CA LEU A 62 -14.57 -10.26 0.27
C LEU A 62 -15.23 -9.38 -0.80
N GLN A 63 -15.29 -9.85 -2.04
CA GLN A 63 -15.95 -9.11 -3.12
C GLN A 63 -17.42 -8.83 -2.81
N ASP A 64 -18.15 -9.83 -2.32
CA ASP A 64 -19.56 -9.68 -1.95
C ASP A 64 -19.73 -8.76 -0.72
N LYS A 65 -18.78 -8.79 0.22
CA LYS A 65 -18.76 -7.87 1.37
C LYS A 65 -18.48 -6.42 0.95
N ILE A 66 -17.51 -6.19 0.07
CA ILE A 66 -17.21 -4.88 -0.51
C ILE A 66 -18.42 -4.30 -1.24
N LYS A 67 -19.12 -5.12 -2.03
CA LYS A 67 -20.35 -4.72 -2.72
C LYS A 67 -21.49 -4.33 -1.79
N LYS A 68 -21.44 -4.61 -0.49
CA LYS A 68 -22.45 -4.17 0.48
C LYS A 68 -22.08 -2.87 1.20
N GLN A 69 -20.82 -2.44 1.11
CA GLN A 69 -20.35 -1.25 1.80
C GLN A 69 -21.08 0.01 1.33
N LYS A 70 -21.28 0.94 2.27
CA LYS A 70 -21.66 2.32 1.95
C LYS A 70 -20.53 3.01 1.17
N PRO A 71 -20.77 4.17 0.54
CA PRO A 71 -19.71 4.91 -0.11
C PRO A 71 -18.59 5.31 0.86
N GLN A 72 -17.34 5.14 0.43
CA GLN A 72 -16.13 5.45 1.22
C GLN A 72 -15.08 6.13 0.34
N ASP A 73 -14.26 6.98 0.95
CA ASP A 73 -13.03 7.50 0.36
C ASP A 73 -11.84 6.78 1.00
N TRP A 74 -11.06 6.06 0.19
CA TRP A 74 -9.84 5.38 0.61
C TRP A 74 -8.64 6.20 0.18
N TRP A 75 -7.75 6.49 1.12
CA TRP A 75 -6.52 7.22 0.88
C TRP A 75 -5.32 6.35 1.20
N VAL A 76 -4.40 6.18 0.26
CA VAL A 76 -3.15 5.44 0.46
C VAL A 76 -1.96 6.39 0.42
N ILE A 77 -1.17 6.40 1.49
CA ILE A 77 0.12 7.09 1.58
C ILE A 77 1.21 6.09 1.17
N THR A 78 1.95 6.38 0.10
CA THR A 78 2.91 5.43 -0.48
C THR A 78 4.01 6.11 -1.30
N GLU A 79 4.97 5.32 -1.78
CA GLU A 79 6.02 5.69 -2.74
C GLU A 79 6.30 4.52 -3.70
N GLY A 80 6.83 4.80 -4.88
CA GLY A 80 7.15 3.79 -5.90
C GLY A 80 8.32 2.86 -5.54
N TRP A 81 9.25 3.32 -4.69
CA TRP A 81 10.37 2.51 -4.21
C TRP A 81 10.00 1.59 -3.04
N CYS A 82 8.77 1.66 -2.50
CA CYS A 82 8.36 0.84 -1.36
C CYS A 82 7.97 -0.60 -1.76
N GLY A 83 8.74 -1.58 -1.28
CA GLY A 83 8.51 -2.99 -1.54
C GLY A 83 7.15 -3.53 -1.04
N ASP A 84 6.72 -3.15 0.16
CA ASP A 84 5.40 -3.55 0.69
C ASP A 84 4.25 -2.94 -0.14
N SER A 85 4.43 -1.72 -0.65
CA SER A 85 3.44 -1.06 -1.51
C SER A 85 3.27 -1.82 -2.81
N ALA A 86 4.38 -2.28 -3.39
CA ALA A 86 4.37 -3.06 -4.62
C ALA A 86 3.62 -4.40 -4.50
N GLN A 87 3.51 -4.94 -3.28
CA GLN A 87 2.85 -6.21 -3.00
C GLN A 87 1.36 -6.02 -2.67
N ASN A 88 1.00 -4.97 -1.93
CA ASN A 88 -0.36 -4.80 -1.39
C ASN A 88 -1.24 -3.84 -2.20
N LEU A 89 -0.67 -2.74 -2.73
CA LEU A 89 -1.46 -1.70 -3.40
C LEU A 89 -2.25 -2.19 -4.62
N PRO A 90 -1.73 -3.08 -5.49
CA PRO A 90 -2.51 -3.67 -6.58
C PRO A 90 -3.80 -4.35 -6.10
N ALA A 91 -3.72 -5.12 -5.01
CA ALA A 91 -4.86 -5.83 -4.45
C ALA A 91 -5.89 -4.85 -3.86
N ILE A 92 -5.41 -3.85 -3.10
CA ILE A 92 -6.23 -2.77 -2.57
C ILE A 92 -6.97 -2.02 -3.70
N ALA A 93 -6.30 -1.75 -4.82
CA ALA A 93 -6.92 -1.12 -5.99
C ALA A 93 -8.02 -1.98 -6.61
N LYS A 94 -7.81 -3.31 -6.73
CA LYS A 94 -8.86 -4.23 -7.19
C LYS A 94 -10.04 -4.31 -6.22
N MET A 95 -9.77 -4.27 -4.91
CA MET A 95 -10.82 -4.21 -3.88
C MET A 95 -11.68 -2.94 -4.03
N ALA A 96 -11.07 -1.77 -4.16
CA ALA A 96 -11.79 -0.52 -4.37
C ALA A 96 -12.63 -0.56 -5.67
N ALA A 97 -12.05 -1.07 -6.76
CA ALA A 97 -12.76 -1.21 -8.05
C ALA A 97 -13.98 -2.15 -7.96
N ALA A 98 -13.88 -3.23 -7.17
CA ALA A 98 -14.98 -4.17 -6.96
C ALA A 98 -16.20 -3.56 -6.26
N ALA A 99 -16.05 -2.40 -5.62
CA ALA A 99 -17.14 -1.65 -4.99
C ALA A 99 -18.05 -0.92 -5.99
N ALA A 100 -17.80 -1.03 -7.29
CA ALA A 100 -18.62 -0.47 -8.37
C ALA A 100 -18.91 1.04 -8.18
N GLY A 101 -17.85 1.81 -7.90
CA GLY A 101 -17.91 3.27 -7.74
C GLY A 101 -18.29 3.75 -6.34
N LYS A 102 -18.55 2.85 -5.38
CA LYS A 102 -18.80 3.24 -3.99
C LYS A 102 -17.53 3.56 -3.21
N ILE A 103 -16.41 2.92 -3.55
CA ILE A 103 -15.13 3.18 -2.92
C ILE A 103 -14.27 3.95 -3.91
N ASN A 104 -13.89 5.15 -3.51
CA ASN A 104 -13.00 6.00 -4.29
C ASN A 104 -11.59 5.94 -3.71
N LEU A 105 -10.67 5.33 -4.45
CA LEU A 105 -9.27 5.18 -4.05
C LEU A 105 -8.42 6.34 -4.58
N ARG A 106 -7.76 7.04 -3.66
CA ARG A 106 -6.77 8.07 -3.96
C ARG A 106 -5.43 7.73 -3.32
N ILE A 107 -4.36 8.05 -4.02
CA ILE A 107 -2.97 7.82 -3.59
C ILE A 107 -2.29 9.17 -3.39
N VAL A 108 -1.54 9.32 -2.31
CA VAL A 108 -0.70 10.48 -2.03
C VAL A 108 0.73 10.03 -1.75
N LEU A 109 1.71 10.83 -2.19
CA LEU A 109 3.12 10.54 -1.99
C LEU A 109 3.54 10.90 -0.56
N ARG A 110 4.20 9.97 0.12
CA ARG A 110 4.64 10.12 1.52
C ARG A 110 5.54 11.33 1.71
N ASP A 111 6.55 11.45 0.88
CA ASP A 111 7.63 12.42 1.05
C ASP A 111 7.16 13.85 0.70
N GLU A 112 6.17 13.98 -0.18
CA GLU A 112 5.54 15.28 -0.51
C GLU A 112 4.48 15.72 0.50
N ASN A 113 4.05 14.83 1.40
CA ASN A 113 2.96 15.07 2.34
C ASN A 113 3.35 14.69 3.79
N PRO A 114 4.44 15.25 4.35
CA PRO A 114 4.93 14.88 5.69
C PRO A 114 3.92 15.15 6.80
N GLY A 115 3.14 16.25 6.71
CA GLY A 115 2.09 16.56 7.69
C GLY A 115 0.96 15.54 7.72
N ILE A 116 0.60 14.94 6.58
CA ILE A 116 -0.35 13.83 6.51
C ILE A 116 0.29 12.57 7.09
N MET A 117 1.52 12.25 6.69
CA MET A 117 2.22 11.05 7.15
C MET A 117 2.40 11.05 8.68
N ASP A 118 2.70 12.20 9.29
CA ASP A 118 2.91 12.33 10.73
C ASP A 118 1.65 12.07 11.56
N GLN A 119 0.45 12.20 10.99
CA GLN A 119 -0.79 11.79 11.66
C GLN A 119 -0.96 10.27 11.73
N TYR A 120 -0.24 9.53 10.87
CA TYR A 120 -0.46 8.10 10.67
C TYR A 120 0.78 7.24 10.93
N LEU A 121 1.71 7.72 11.76
CA LEU A 121 2.90 6.96 12.18
C LEU A 121 2.55 5.55 12.66
N THR A 122 3.35 4.59 12.23
CA THR A 122 3.31 3.20 12.74
C THR A 122 3.98 3.19 14.11
N ASN A 123 3.26 2.64 15.10
CA ASN A 123 3.69 2.61 16.50
C ASN A 123 4.09 4.00 17.05
N GLY A 124 3.43 5.06 16.56
CA GLY A 124 3.67 6.45 16.99
C GLY A 124 5.03 7.04 16.61
N THR A 125 5.88 6.30 15.88
CA THR A 125 7.29 6.69 15.67
C THR A 125 7.76 6.57 14.24
N SER A 126 7.23 5.61 13.46
CA SER A 126 7.78 5.28 12.15
C SER A 126 6.88 5.75 11.01
N ARG A 127 7.47 6.43 10.01
CA ARG A 127 6.83 6.78 8.74
C ARG A 127 6.82 5.59 7.76
N SER A 128 6.27 4.46 8.20
CA SER A 128 6.13 3.26 7.36
C SER A 128 4.99 3.40 6.36
N ILE A 129 5.14 2.77 5.20
CA ILE A 129 4.18 2.78 4.09
C ILE A 129 4.11 1.38 3.47
N PRO A 130 3.02 1.02 2.76
CA PRO A 130 1.83 1.83 2.48
C PRO A 130 0.90 1.97 3.69
N ILE A 131 0.33 3.15 3.93
CA ILE A 131 -0.77 3.30 4.90
C ILE A 131 -2.06 3.57 4.16
N LEU A 132 -3.10 2.79 4.42
CA LEU A 132 -4.45 3.08 3.96
C LEU A 132 -5.29 3.67 5.10
N VAL A 133 -6.04 4.72 4.81
CA VAL A 133 -7.05 5.29 5.71
C VAL A 133 -8.35 5.47 4.96
N ALA A 134 -9.43 4.92 5.50
CA ALA A 134 -10.76 4.99 4.92
C ALA A 134 -11.64 5.98 5.67
N PHE A 135 -12.47 6.72 4.94
CA PHE A 135 -13.42 7.68 5.48
C PHE A 135 -14.82 7.46 4.91
N ASP A 136 -15.84 7.80 5.68
CA ASP A 136 -17.20 7.94 5.16
C ASP A 136 -17.44 9.31 4.50
N ARG A 137 -18.67 9.55 4.03
CA ARG A 137 -19.06 10.83 3.40
C ARG A 137 -19.08 12.03 4.34
N GLU A 138 -19.00 11.81 5.66
CA GLU A 138 -18.98 12.85 6.68
C GLU A 138 -17.55 13.14 7.17
N ASP A 139 -16.52 12.67 6.42
CA ASP A 139 -15.11 12.73 6.78
C ASP A 139 -14.75 12.00 8.09
N ARG A 140 -15.60 11.08 8.56
CA ARG A 140 -15.26 10.26 9.73
C ARG A 140 -14.39 9.10 9.29
N GLN A 141 -13.26 8.93 9.97
CA GLN A 141 -12.37 7.81 9.72
C GLN A 141 -13.05 6.48 10.12
N LEU A 142 -13.16 5.57 9.17
CA LEU A 142 -13.74 4.23 9.35
C LEU A 142 -12.67 3.25 9.84
N PHE A 143 -11.53 3.20 9.16
CA PHE A 143 -10.43 2.32 9.53
C PHE A 143 -9.08 2.83 9.01
N LYS A 144 -8.02 2.26 9.58
CA LYS A 144 -6.63 2.40 9.12
C LYS A 144 -6.07 1.00 8.92
N TRP A 145 -5.31 0.81 7.84
CA TRP A 145 -4.57 -0.43 7.56
C TRP A 145 -3.12 -0.11 7.17
N GLY A 146 -2.21 -1.03 7.49
CA GLY A 146 -0.81 -0.98 7.06
C GLY A 146 0.19 -0.82 8.21
N PRO A 147 1.51 -0.93 7.91
CA PRO A 147 2.09 -0.90 6.56
C PRO A 147 2.06 -2.22 5.80
N ARG A 148 1.84 -3.35 6.48
CA ARG A 148 1.89 -4.69 5.89
C ARG A 148 0.98 -5.64 6.66
N PRO A 149 0.60 -6.78 6.08
CA PRO A 149 -0.13 -7.81 6.80
C PRO A 149 0.60 -8.25 8.07
N GLU A 150 -0.15 -8.66 9.09
CA GLU A 150 0.41 -8.96 10.41
C GLU A 150 1.50 -10.06 10.39
N PRO A 151 1.35 -11.18 9.65
CA PRO A 151 2.41 -12.18 9.53
C PRO A 151 3.67 -11.63 8.85
N ALA A 152 3.54 -10.77 7.85
CA ALA A 152 4.68 -10.07 7.26
C ALA A 152 5.34 -9.12 8.26
N HIS A 153 4.54 -8.45 9.10
CA HIS A 153 5.10 -7.63 10.18
C HIS A 153 5.88 -8.47 11.19
N ALA A 154 5.35 -9.63 11.59
CA ALA A 154 6.03 -10.56 12.48
C ALA A 154 7.37 -11.06 11.90
N LEU A 155 7.45 -11.33 10.59
CA LEU A 155 8.71 -11.68 9.93
C LEU A 155 9.77 -10.58 10.08
N LEU A 156 9.39 -9.31 9.90
CA LEU A 156 10.30 -8.17 10.07
C LEU A 156 10.76 -8.01 11.52
N LEU A 157 9.84 -8.17 12.49
CA LEU A 157 10.19 -8.09 13.90
C LEU A 157 11.14 -9.23 14.30
N ALA A 158 10.86 -10.45 13.85
CA ALA A 158 11.71 -11.60 14.09
C ALA A 158 13.13 -11.39 13.51
N TRP A 159 13.24 -10.89 12.28
CA TRP A 159 14.54 -10.56 11.68
C TRP A 159 15.31 -9.51 12.48
N LYS A 160 14.65 -8.42 12.89
CA LYS A 160 15.28 -7.36 13.71
C LYS A 160 15.76 -7.83 15.08
N GLN A 161 15.17 -8.90 15.62
CA GLN A 161 15.51 -9.46 16.93
C GLN A 161 16.62 -10.53 16.86
N LYS A 162 17.04 -10.96 15.67
CA LYS A 162 18.15 -11.91 15.53
C LYS A 162 19.46 -11.26 16.02
N ALA A 163 20.24 -12.01 16.79
CA ALA A 163 21.56 -11.55 17.25
C ALA A 163 22.55 -11.35 16.09
N ASN A 164 22.42 -12.18 15.04
CA ASN A 164 23.19 -12.07 13.80
C ASN A 164 22.22 -12.21 12.61
N PRO A 165 21.51 -11.14 12.23
CA PRO A 165 20.58 -11.18 11.11
C PRO A 165 21.34 -11.34 9.80
N GLU A 166 20.75 -12.07 8.86
CA GLU A 166 21.16 -12.05 7.47
C GLU A 166 21.10 -10.63 6.88
N PRO A 167 21.87 -10.32 5.82
CA PRO A 167 21.80 -9.04 5.13
C PRO A 167 20.36 -8.69 4.73
N PHE A 168 20.03 -7.39 4.75
CA PHE A 168 18.67 -6.93 4.49
C PHE A 168 18.13 -7.41 3.13
N ASP A 169 18.94 -7.42 2.08
CA ASP A 169 18.57 -7.92 0.75
C ASP A 169 18.14 -9.40 0.76
N GLU A 170 18.75 -10.23 1.61
CA GLU A 170 18.37 -11.63 1.75
C GLU A 170 17.04 -11.76 2.49
N PHE A 171 16.86 -10.99 3.55
CA PHE A 171 15.58 -10.91 4.26
C PHE A 171 14.45 -10.37 3.36
N GLU A 172 14.72 -9.36 2.54
CA GLU A 172 13.76 -8.79 1.61
C GLU A 172 13.27 -9.84 0.60
N LYS A 173 14.17 -10.71 0.10
CA LYS A 173 13.79 -11.87 -0.73
C LYS A 173 12.87 -12.83 0.00
N GLN A 174 13.13 -13.12 1.27
CA GLN A 174 12.25 -13.96 2.10
C GLN A 174 10.87 -13.31 2.26
N MET A 175 10.83 -12.01 2.56
CA MET A 175 9.59 -11.23 2.67
C MET A 175 8.76 -11.30 1.38
N HIS A 176 9.38 -11.07 0.21
CA HIS A 176 8.69 -11.14 -1.07
C HIS A 176 8.28 -12.56 -1.48
N THR A 177 9.00 -13.57 -0.99
CA THR A 177 8.62 -14.98 -1.14
C THR A 177 7.36 -15.26 -0.34
N TRP A 178 7.28 -14.77 0.90
CA TRP A 178 6.08 -14.87 1.73
C TRP A 178 4.86 -14.26 1.03
N TYR A 179 4.97 -13.02 0.51
CA TYR A 179 3.87 -12.39 -0.25
C TYR A 179 3.42 -13.24 -1.44
N THR A 180 4.37 -13.84 -2.16
CA THR A 180 4.07 -14.67 -3.34
C THR A 180 3.38 -15.98 -2.94
N GLN A 181 3.67 -16.53 -1.75
CA GLN A 181 3.04 -17.73 -1.20
C GLN A 181 1.67 -17.43 -0.60
N ASP A 182 1.53 -16.30 0.12
CA ASP A 182 0.28 -15.83 0.73
C ASP A 182 -0.77 -15.45 -0.31
N LYS A 183 -0.34 -14.96 -1.48
CA LYS A 183 -1.23 -14.60 -2.60
C LYS A 183 -2.32 -13.57 -2.24
N GLY A 184 -2.10 -12.80 -1.18
CA GLY A 184 -3.05 -11.80 -0.70
C GLY A 184 -4.14 -12.37 0.21
N HIS A 185 -4.10 -13.66 0.57
CA HIS A 185 -5.10 -14.26 1.45
C HIS A 185 -5.15 -13.58 2.82
N THR A 186 -3.99 -13.26 3.41
CA THR A 186 -3.98 -12.55 4.69
C THR A 186 -4.52 -11.12 4.54
N LEU A 187 -4.16 -10.43 3.46
CA LEU A 187 -4.67 -9.09 3.16
C LEU A 187 -6.20 -9.10 3.03
N GLU A 188 -6.77 -10.08 2.33
CA GLU A 188 -8.22 -10.22 2.20
C GLU A 188 -8.91 -10.48 3.53
N ALA A 189 -8.33 -11.33 4.38
CA ALA A 189 -8.87 -11.63 5.70
C ALA A 189 -8.87 -10.37 6.60
N GLU A 190 -7.78 -9.61 6.59
CA GLU A 190 -7.66 -8.35 7.34
C GLU A 190 -8.69 -7.31 6.86
N PHE A 191 -8.82 -7.11 5.54
CA PHE A 191 -9.84 -6.21 5.00
C PHE A 191 -11.26 -6.70 5.30
N SER A 192 -11.49 -8.01 5.25
CA SER A 192 -12.78 -8.59 5.63
C SER A 192 -13.13 -8.31 7.08
N ALA A 193 -12.15 -8.26 7.98
CA ALA A 193 -12.36 -7.90 9.39
C ALA A 193 -12.59 -6.40 9.60
N LEU A 194 -11.97 -5.55 8.78
CA LEU A 194 -12.10 -4.08 8.87
C LEU A 194 -13.41 -3.54 8.29
N LEU A 195 -13.99 -4.23 7.31
CA LEU A 195 -15.24 -3.82 6.69
C LEU A 195 -16.45 -4.20 7.56
N GLU A 196 -17.44 -3.32 7.63
CA GLU A 196 -18.72 -3.60 8.28
C GLU A 196 -19.49 -4.68 7.51
N ASN A 197 -20.40 -5.40 8.19
CA ASN A 197 -21.22 -6.46 7.56
C ASN A 197 -22.42 -5.90 6.78
#